data_AF-A0A1F3GF88-F1
#
_entry.id   AF-A0A1F3GF88-F1
#
_cell.length_a   1.000
_cell.length_b   1.000
_cell.length_c   1.000
_cell.angle_alpha   90.00
_cell.angle_beta   90.00
_cell.angle_gamma   90.00
#
_symmetry.space_group_name_H-M   'P 1'
#
loop_
_entity.id
_entity.type
_entity.pdbx_description
1 polymer ?
#
loop_
_entity_poly.entity_id
_entity_poly.type
_entity_poly.pdbx_seq_one_letter_code
_entity_poly.pdbx_strand_id
1 'polypeptide(L)'
;MKKLILFLIFALWSISTYSQHSTITINGLNLSASYSGAQITAALGIPTNIRYPSPDDDIPEMTEYHYGSSEFVFQTGDFIDFTIRDTLFKVNNYLGVGMDSSALNLMGGLLIPGKSPGVYYWAPSENYYNETGYLIIHTDVSTNKITLISGEVAIPLI
;
A
#
# COMPACT_ATOMS: atom_id res chain seq x y z
N MET A 1 61.61 -12.93 16.61
CA MET A 1 60.15 -12.81 16.89
C MET A 1 59.52 -11.96 15.80
N LYS A 2 58.77 -12.58 14.87
CA LYS A 2 58.07 -11.85 13.78
C LYS A 2 56.70 -11.40 14.31
N LYS A 3 56.44 -10.09 14.28
CA LYS A 3 55.14 -9.52 14.66
C LYS A 3 54.15 -9.79 13.53
N LEU A 4 53.15 -10.64 13.80
CA LEU A 4 52.03 -10.89 12.90
C LEU A 4 51.01 -9.77 13.11
N ILE A 5 50.83 -8.91 12.11
CA ILE A 5 49.79 -7.88 12.13
C ILE A 5 48.52 -8.51 11.57
N LEU A 6 47.51 -8.69 12.43
CA LEU A 6 46.20 -9.24 12.08
C LEU A 6 45.33 -8.09 11.56
N PHE A 7 45.01 -8.08 10.26
CA PHE A 7 44.00 -7.19 9.71
C PHE A 7 42.61 -7.80 9.92
N LEU A 8 41.81 -7.21 10.81
CA LEU A 8 40.40 -7.53 10.98
C LEU A 8 39.61 -6.75 9.91
N ILE A 9 39.13 -7.42 8.87
CA ILE A 9 38.22 -6.82 7.89
C ILE A 9 36.80 -6.96 8.46
N PHE A 10 36.25 -5.85 8.98
CA PHE A 10 34.83 -5.76 9.32
C PHE A 10 34.02 -5.65 8.02
N ALA A 11 33.43 -6.75 7.57
CA ALA A 11 32.36 -6.71 6.58
C ALA A 11 31.06 -6.30 7.28
N LEU A 12 30.83 -4.98 7.40
CA LEU A 12 29.50 -4.44 7.73
C LEU A 12 28.56 -4.72 6.56
N TRP A 13 27.94 -5.90 6.57
CA TRP A 13 26.72 -6.12 5.82
C TRP A 13 25.66 -5.24 6.47
N SER A 14 25.51 -4.02 5.97
CA SER A 14 24.31 -3.23 6.17
C SER A 14 23.19 -3.99 5.46
N ILE A 15 22.54 -4.91 6.17
CA ILE A 15 21.20 -5.30 5.81
C ILE A 15 20.44 -3.98 5.89
N SER A 16 20.06 -3.42 4.75
CA SER A 16 19.12 -2.31 4.72
C SER A 16 17.88 -2.83 5.41
N THR A 17 17.75 -2.61 6.72
CA THR A 17 16.51 -2.83 7.43
C THR A 17 15.58 -1.82 6.80
N TYR A 18 14.76 -2.27 5.85
CA TYR A 18 13.63 -1.49 5.38
C TYR A 18 12.93 -1.01 6.64
N SER A 19 12.96 0.31 6.85
CA SER A 19 12.32 0.93 8.00
C SER A 19 10.89 0.44 7.98
N GLN A 20 10.45 -0.19 9.07
CA GLN A 20 9.08 -0.66 9.19
C GLN A 20 8.17 0.53 8.90
N HIS A 21 7.43 0.46 7.81
CA HIS A 21 6.49 1.51 7.46
C HIS A 21 5.46 1.59 8.58
N SER A 22 5.23 2.79 9.12
CA SER A 22 4.26 3.02 10.19
C SER A 22 2.84 3.25 9.67
N THR A 23 2.69 3.46 8.36
CA THR A 23 1.43 3.82 7.69
C THR A 23 1.37 3.17 6.30
N ILE A 24 0.16 3.11 5.74
CA ILE A 24 -0.07 2.79 4.32
C ILE A 24 -0.11 4.10 3.54
N THR A 25 0.74 4.20 2.51
CA THR A 25 0.88 5.42 1.71
C THR A 25 0.95 5.13 0.21
N ILE A 26 0.38 6.03 -0.61
CA ILE A 26 0.50 6.03 -2.07
C ILE A 26 0.95 7.41 -2.51
N ASN A 27 2.13 7.53 -3.12
CA ASN A 27 2.71 8.81 -3.57
C ASN A 27 2.63 9.94 -2.51
N GLY A 28 2.77 9.59 -1.22
CA GLY A 28 2.71 10.53 -0.10
C GLY A 28 1.31 10.83 0.45
N LEU A 29 0.25 10.24 -0.11
CA LEU A 29 -1.08 10.22 0.51
C LEU A 29 -1.16 9.07 1.50
N ASN A 30 -1.55 9.35 2.73
CA ASN A 30 -1.71 8.38 3.80
C ASN A 30 -3.16 7.90 3.83
N LEU A 31 -3.37 6.60 3.92
CA LEU A 31 -4.68 6.02 4.17
C LEU A 31 -5.24 6.58 5.50
N SER A 32 -6.54 6.88 5.53
CA SER A 32 -7.26 7.51 6.65
C SER A 32 -6.95 9.00 6.89
N ALA A 33 -6.22 9.69 5.99
CA ALA A 33 -5.97 11.13 6.08
C ALA A 33 -6.81 11.94 5.07
N SER A 34 -7.07 13.21 5.39
CA SER A 34 -7.87 14.13 4.58
C SER A 34 -7.04 14.93 3.58
N TYR A 35 -7.57 15.10 2.36
CA TYR A 35 -6.94 15.83 1.28
C TYR A 35 -7.95 16.65 0.48
N SER A 36 -7.52 17.83 0.04
CA SER A 36 -8.22 18.58 -1.01
C SER A 36 -8.01 17.93 -2.39
N GLY A 37 -8.93 18.16 -3.32
CA GLY A 37 -8.77 17.70 -4.71
C GLY A 37 -7.47 18.17 -5.38
N ALA A 38 -6.95 19.35 -5.01
CA ALA A 38 -5.66 19.84 -5.49
C ALA A 38 -4.47 19.03 -4.94
N GLN A 39 -4.52 18.59 -3.68
CA GLN A 39 -3.49 17.71 -3.12
C GLN A 39 -3.54 16.31 -3.73
N ILE A 40 -4.75 15.78 -3.95
CA ILE A 40 -4.95 14.47 -4.59
C ILE A 40 -4.35 14.47 -6.00
N THR A 41 -4.70 15.46 -6.82
CA THR A 41 -4.18 15.57 -8.20
C THR A 41 -2.67 15.87 -8.25
N ALA A 42 -2.14 16.62 -7.29
CA ALA A 42 -0.69 16.84 -7.19
C ALA A 42 0.08 15.55 -6.86
N ALA A 43 -0.48 14.65 -6.04
CA ALA A 43 0.17 13.41 -5.62
C ALA A 43 -0.02 12.26 -6.61
N LEU A 44 -1.23 12.10 -7.16
CA LEU A 44 -1.60 10.97 -8.01
C LEU A 44 -1.57 11.30 -9.51
N GLY A 45 -1.48 12.59 -9.86
CA GLY A 45 -1.58 13.07 -11.24
C GLY A 45 -3.02 13.38 -11.65
N ILE A 46 -3.24 13.54 -12.96
CA ILE A 46 -4.57 13.84 -13.51
C ILE A 46 -5.32 12.52 -13.70
N PRO A 47 -6.49 12.32 -13.08
CA PRO A 47 -7.29 11.11 -13.26
C PRO A 47 -7.86 11.05 -14.68
N THR A 48 -8.05 9.82 -15.16
CA THR A 48 -8.76 9.56 -16.43
C THR A 48 -10.26 9.82 -16.31
N ASN A 49 -10.83 9.60 -15.13
CA ASN A 49 -12.23 9.89 -14.83
C ASN A 49 -12.37 10.22 -13.33
N ILE A 50 -13.35 11.06 -12.99
CA ILE A 50 -13.74 11.31 -11.61
C ILE A 50 -15.24 11.00 -11.49
N ARG A 51 -15.60 10.08 -10.59
CA ARG A 51 -17.00 9.90 -10.18
C ARG A 51 -17.25 10.80 -8.98
N TYR A 52 -18.18 11.73 -9.13
CA TYR A 52 -18.62 12.59 -8.03
C TYR A 52 -19.76 11.94 -7.26
N PRO A 53 -19.97 12.34 -5.99
CA PRO A 53 -21.04 11.81 -5.17
C PRO A 53 -22.41 11.96 -5.84
N SER A 54 -23.23 10.92 -5.73
CA SER A 54 -24.63 10.90 -6.18
C SER A 54 -25.58 10.77 -4.98
N PRO A 55 -26.78 11.38 -5.00
CA PRO A 55 -27.80 11.14 -3.99
C PRO A 55 -28.24 9.67 -3.86
N ASP A 56 -27.99 8.87 -4.89
CA ASP A 56 -28.35 7.45 -4.95
C ASP A 56 -27.21 6.52 -4.48
N ASP A 57 -26.07 7.07 -4.05
CA ASP A 57 -24.95 6.27 -3.56
C ASP A 57 -25.25 5.67 -2.18
N ASP A 58 -24.89 4.39 -2.00
CA ASP A 58 -25.04 3.68 -0.72
C ASP A 58 -24.20 4.31 0.40
N ILE A 59 -23.10 4.99 0.04
CA ILE A 59 -22.24 5.73 0.95
C ILE A 59 -22.19 7.19 0.44
N PRO A 60 -22.67 8.15 1.24
CA PRO A 60 -22.74 9.54 0.81
C PRO A 60 -21.34 10.16 0.68
N GLU A 61 -21.24 11.20 -0.15
CA GLU A 61 -20.05 12.05 -0.28
C GLU A 61 -18.77 11.33 -0.78
N MET A 62 -18.92 10.17 -1.42
CA MET A 62 -17.81 9.48 -2.06
C MET A 62 -17.43 10.11 -3.41
N THR A 63 -16.14 10.41 -3.54
CA THR A 63 -15.52 10.79 -4.81
C THR A 63 -14.49 9.73 -5.19
N GLU A 64 -14.59 9.19 -6.40
CA GLU A 64 -13.66 8.19 -6.93
C GLU A 64 -12.80 8.81 -8.03
N TYR A 65 -11.49 8.64 -7.90
CA TYR A 65 -10.50 9.08 -8.88
C TYR A 65 -9.95 7.86 -9.61
N HIS A 66 -10.29 7.70 -10.89
CA HIS A 66 -9.87 6.55 -11.68
C HIS A 66 -8.65 6.87 -12.55
N TYR A 67 -7.68 5.97 -12.56
CA TYR A 67 -6.45 6.02 -13.33
C TYR A 67 -6.32 4.72 -14.12
N GLY A 68 -7.01 4.64 -15.26
CA GLY A 68 -7.11 3.40 -16.03
C GLY A 68 -7.85 2.32 -15.24
N SER A 69 -7.16 1.27 -14.84
CA SER A 69 -7.72 0.15 -14.06
C SER A 69 -7.57 0.29 -12.55
N SER A 70 -6.90 1.36 -12.09
CA SER A 70 -6.73 1.65 -10.67
C SER A 70 -7.67 2.77 -10.24
N GLU A 71 -8.09 2.79 -8.98
CA GLU A 71 -8.98 3.79 -8.42
C GLU A 71 -8.64 4.13 -6.98
N PHE A 72 -8.94 5.37 -6.59
CA PHE A 72 -8.73 5.90 -5.26
C PHE A 72 -10.00 6.60 -4.80
N VAL A 73 -10.41 6.31 -3.58
CA VAL A 73 -11.73 6.63 -3.08
C VAL A 73 -11.60 7.55 -1.87
N PHE A 74 -12.32 8.67 -1.94
CA PHE A 74 -12.30 9.67 -0.89
C PHE A 74 -13.72 9.99 -0.43
N GLN A 75 -13.95 10.10 0.87
CA GLN A 75 -15.23 10.52 1.44
C GLN A 75 -15.03 11.86 2.16
N THR A 76 -15.70 12.92 1.70
CA THR A 76 -15.51 14.28 2.24
C THR A 76 -14.02 14.74 2.25
N GLY A 77 -13.20 14.14 1.39
CA GLY A 77 -11.75 14.37 1.30
C GLY A 77 -10.88 13.35 2.05
N ASP A 78 -11.45 12.50 2.90
CA ASP A 78 -10.72 11.45 3.62
C ASP A 78 -10.41 10.28 2.71
N PHE A 79 -9.14 9.86 2.66
CA PHE A 79 -8.71 8.73 1.83
C PHE A 79 -9.08 7.41 2.49
N ILE A 80 -10.13 6.75 1.99
CA ILE A 80 -10.76 5.60 2.67
C ILE A 80 -10.53 4.26 2.00
N ASP A 81 -10.34 4.24 0.68
CA ASP A 81 -10.16 2.99 -0.07
C ASP A 81 -9.36 3.23 -1.35
N PHE A 82 -8.68 2.20 -1.83
CA PHE A 82 -8.08 2.17 -3.16
C PHE A 82 -7.97 0.77 -3.71
N THR A 83 -7.88 0.69 -5.03
CA THR A 83 -7.51 -0.53 -5.76
C THR A 83 -6.47 -0.19 -6.83
N ILE A 84 -5.34 -0.89 -6.80
CA ILE A 84 -4.25 -0.77 -7.78
C ILE A 84 -4.19 -2.06 -8.60
N ARG A 85 -4.34 -1.94 -9.91
CA ARG A 85 -4.26 -3.05 -10.88
C ARG A 85 -3.20 -2.84 -11.96
N ASP A 86 -2.59 -1.66 -12.00
CA ASP A 86 -1.51 -1.33 -12.94
C ASP A 86 -0.18 -1.10 -12.21
N THR A 87 0.88 -0.85 -12.99
CA THR A 87 2.24 -0.70 -12.49
C THR A 87 2.62 0.76 -12.16
N LEU A 88 1.68 1.72 -12.26
CA LEU A 88 1.96 3.15 -12.07
C LEU A 88 2.12 3.50 -10.59
N PHE A 89 1.34 2.86 -9.73
CA PHE A 89 1.30 3.16 -8.32
C PHE A 89 2.06 2.12 -7.50
N LYS A 90 2.68 2.59 -6.42
CA LYS A 90 3.34 1.73 -5.44
C LYS A 90 2.90 2.09 -4.04
N VAL A 91 2.59 1.07 -3.25
CA VAL A 91 2.37 1.21 -1.82
C VAL A 91 3.70 1.41 -1.13
N ASN A 92 3.76 2.41 -0.27
CA ASN A 92 4.92 2.74 0.55
C ASN A 92 6.20 2.93 -0.28
N ASN A 93 6.04 3.45 -1.50
CA ASN A 93 7.10 3.63 -2.50
C ASN A 93 7.85 2.33 -2.85
N TYR A 94 7.28 1.17 -2.54
CA TYR A 94 7.94 -0.12 -2.65
C TYR A 94 7.08 -1.15 -3.39
N LEU A 95 5.95 -1.55 -2.80
CA LEU A 95 5.14 -2.67 -3.29
C LEU A 95 4.27 -2.25 -4.48
N GLY A 96 4.32 -2.98 -5.58
CA GLY A 96 3.51 -2.69 -6.77
C GLY A 96 3.06 -3.96 -7.52
N VAL A 97 2.07 -3.80 -8.38
CA VAL A 97 1.58 -4.86 -9.27
C VAL A 97 2.69 -5.33 -10.21
N GLY A 98 2.72 -6.63 -10.50
CA GLY A 98 3.75 -7.29 -11.31
C GLY A 98 5.00 -7.69 -10.53
N MET A 99 5.18 -7.23 -9.29
CA MET A 99 6.26 -7.70 -8.42
C MET A 99 6.06 -9.15 -8.00
N ASP A 100 7.15 -9.82 -7.65
CA ASP A 100 7.12 -11.15 -7.07
C ASP A 100 6.52 -11.13 -5.66
N SER A 101 5.71 -12.13 -5.29
CA SER A 101 5.08 -12.22 -3.97
C SER A 101 6.10 -12.34 -2.83
N SER A 102 7.34 -12.76 -3.12
CA SER A 102 8.45 -12.71 -2.16
C SER A 102 8.75 -11.30 -1.64
N ALA A 103 8.36 -10.24 -2.36
CA ALA A 103 8.48 -8.86 -1.91
C ALA A 103 7.68 -8.58 -0.61
N LEU A 104 6.61 -9.32 -0.35
CA LEU A 104 5.80 -9.17 0.86
C LEU A 104 6.61 -9.41 2.13
N ASN A 105 7.59 -10.32 2.08
CA ASN A 105 8.47 -10.62 3.20
C ASN A 105 9.41 -9.45 3.56
N LEU A 106 9.58 -8.49 2.65
CA LEU A 106 10.46 -7.34 2.83
C LEU A 106 9.73 -6.10 3.35
N MET A 107 8.40 -6.13 3.40
CA MET A 107 7.60 -5.00 3.90
C MET A 107 7.68 -4.83 5.43
N GLY A 108 8.11 -5.87 6.15
CA GLY A 108 7.97 -5.93 7.61
C GLY A 108 6.50 -5.96 8.03
N GLY A 109 6.20 -5.58 9.27
CA GLY A 109 4.83 -5.47 9.77
C GLY A 109 4.10 -6.81 9.96
N LEU A 110 2.77 -6.73 10.01
CA LEU A 110 1.87 -7.86 10.15
C LEU A 110 1.45 -8.35 8.76
N LEU A 111 1.83 -9.59 8.42
CA LEU A 111 1.43 -10.28 7.20
C LEU A 111 0.59 -11.50 7.57
N ILE A 112 -0.67 -11.53 7.13
CA ILE A 112 -1.61 -12.62 7.42
C ILE A 112 -2.01 -13.29 6.10
N PRO A 113 -1.74 -14.60 5.92
CA PRO A 113 -2.28 -15.35 4.79
C PRO A 113 -3.81 -15.39 4.83
N GLY A 114 -4.46 -15.08 3.71
CA GLY A 114 -5.89 -15.20 3.56
C GLY A 114 -6.36 -16.65 3.43
N LYS A 115 -7.69 -16.84 3.48
CA LYS A 115 -8.30 -18.18 3.32
C LYS A 115 -8.10 -18.75 1.91
N SER A 116 -8.06 -17.87 0.91
CA SER A 116 -7.87 -18.24 -0.48
C SER A 116 -6.37 -18.23 -0.83
N PRO A 117 -5.86 -19.23 -1.57
CA PRO A 117 -4.50 -19.20 -2.08
C PRO A 117 -4.20 -17.91 -2.85
N GLY A 118 -3.03 -17.34 -2.59
CA GLY A 118 -2.59 -16.10 -3.24
C GLY A 118 -3.29 -14.84 -2.74
N VAL A 119 -3.99 -14.87 -1.60
CA VAL A 119 -4.51 -13.69 -0.93
C VAL A 119 -3.74 -13.46 0.36
N TYR A 120 -3.30 -12.23 0.61
CA TYR A 120 -2.59 -11.82 1.80
C TYR A 120 -3.16 -10.52 2.33
N TYR A 121 -3.22 -10.40 3.65
CA TYR A 121 -3.51 -9.15 4.34
C TYR A 121 -2.23 -8.59 4.92
N TRP A 122 -2.02 -7.28 4.79
CA TRP A 122 -0.83 -6.63 5.34
C TRP A 122 -1.15 -5.32 6.05
N ALA A 123 -0.52 -5.09 7.19
CA ALA A 123 -0.53 -3.80 7.86
C ALA A 123 0.83 -3.51 8.53
N PRO A 124 1.17 -2.24 8.75
CA PRO A 124 2.32 -1.81 9.58
C PRO A 124 2.47 -2.55 10.92
N SER A 125 1.35 -2.77 11.60
CA SER A 125 1.23 -3.40 12.92
C SER A 125 -0.19 -3.95 13.12
N GLU A 126 -0.38 -4.76 14.16
CA GLU A 126 -1.71 -5.26 14.56
C GLU A 126 -2.66 -4.14 14.97
N ASN A 127 -2.17 -3.13 15.70
CA ASN A 127 -3.00 -1.98 16.06
C ASN A 127 -3.44 -1.22 14.81
N TYR A 128 -2.54 -0.99 13.85
CA TYR A 128 -2.90 -0.32 12.60
C TYR A 128 -3.95 -1.14 11.82
N TYR A 129 -3.79 -2.47 11.75
CA TYR A 129 -4.76 -3.38 11.12
C TYR A 129 -6.15 -3.23 11.72
N ASN A 130 -6.25 -3.17 13.05
CA ASN A 130 -7.53 -3.15 13.77
C ASN A 130 -8.17 -1.75 13.82
N GLU A 131 -7.38 -0.68 13.84
CA GLU A 131 -7.85 0.67 14.15
C GLU A 131 -7.79 1.64 12.96
N THR A 132 -6.96 1.37 11.95
CA THR A 132 -6.74 2.30 10.83
C THR A 132 -7.08 1.67 9.50
N GLY A 133 -6.49 0.53 9.16
CA GLY A 133 -6.72 -0.13 7.88
C GLY A 133 -5.66 -1.15 7.53
N TYR A 134 -5.81 -1.78 6.37
CA TYR A 134 -4.91 -2.81 5.91
C TYR A 134 -4.93 -2.92 4.38
N LEU A 135 -3.92 -3.61 3.83
CA LEU A 135 -3.90 -4.01 2.43
C LEU A 135 -4.52 -5.38 2.26
N ILE A 136 -5.19 -5.58 1.13
CA ILE A 136 -5.50 -6.88 0.56
C ILE A 136 -4.66 -7.04 -0.71
N ILE A 137 -3.79 -8.05 -0.73
CA ILE A 137 -2.87 -8.30 -1.83
C ILE A 137 -3.24 -9.62 -2.48
N HIS A 138 -3.47 -9.57 -3.79
CA HIS A 138 -3.74 -10.74 -4.61
C HIS A 138 -2.52 -11.08 -5.46
N THR A 139 -2.21 -12.36 -5.54
CA THR A 139 -1.12 -12.90 -6.34
C THR A 139 -1.65 -14.00 -7.25
N ASP A 140 -1.16 -14.04 -8.48
CA ASP A 140 -1.32 -15.19 -9.35
C ASP A 140 -0.52 -16.37 -8.77
N VAL A 141 -1.20 -17.46 -8.44
CA VAL A 141 -0.61 -18.64 -7.79
C VAL A 141 0.31 -19.45 -8.70
N SER A 142 0.21 -19.27 -10.02
CA SER A 142 1.04 -19.96 -11.00
C SER A 142 2.34 -19.22 -11.27
N THR A 143 2.30 -17.89 -11.29
CA THR A 143 3.47 -17.05 -11.59
C THR A 143 4.09 -16.40 -10.35
N ASN A 144 3.44 -16.51 -9.19
CA ASN A 144 3.79 -15.81 -7.94
C ASN A 144 3.90 -14.29 -8.12
N LYS A 145 3.12 -13.70 -9.03
CA LYS A 145 3.13 -12.25 -9.28
C LYS A 145 1.96 -11.58 -8.60
N ILE A 146 2.19 -10.41 -8.01
CA ILE A 146 1.13 -9.56 -7.48
C ILE A 146 0.29 -9.05 -8.65
N THR A 147 -1.02 -9.25 -8.59
CA THR A 147 -1.98 -8.89 -9.65
C THR A 147 -2.90 -7.76 -9.23
N LEU A 148 -3.10 -7.57 -7.92
CA LEU A 148 -3.89 -6.49 -7.37
C LEU A 148 -3.42 -6.19 -5.95
N ILE A 149 -3.46 -4.90 -5.60
CA ILE A 149 -3.31 -4.42 -4.24
C ILE A 149 -4.47 -3.48 -3.96
N SER A 150 -5.30 -3.81 -2.99
CA SER A 150 -6.32 -2.90 -2.46
C SER A 150 -5.94 -2.50 -1.03
N GLY A 151 -6.45 -1.37 -0.56
CA GLY A 151 -6.28 -0.97 0.83
C GLY A 151 -7.50 -0.23 1.33
N GLU A 152 -8.02 -0.70 2.45
CA GLU A 152 -9.27 -0.22 3.03
C GLU A 152 -9.08 0.19 4.49
N VAL A 153 -9.84 1.19 4.93
CA VAL A 153 -9.89 1.58 6.35
C VAL A 153 -10.64 0.52 7.17
N ALA A 154 -10.18 0.26 8.40
CA ALA A 154 -10.71 -0.81 9.24
C ALA A 154 -12.16 -0.54 9.71
N ILE A 155 -12.56 0.73 9.75
CA ILE A 155 -13.91 1.18 10.05
C ILE A 155 -14.27 2.20 8.95
N PRO A 156 -15.22 1.92 8.05
CA PRO A 156 -15.75 2.96 7.19
C PRO A 156 -16.31 4.06 8.08
N LEU A 157 -16.01 5.34 7.78
CA LEU A 157 -16.61 6.47 8.48
C LEU A 157 -18.11 6.48 8.14
N ILE A 158 -18.92 5.82 8.98
CA ILE A 158 -20.39 5.83 8.92
C ILE A 158 -20.91 7.15 9.49
#